data_AF-A0A7J0DUA2-F1
#
_entry.id   AF-A0A7J0DUA2-F1
#
_cell.length_a   1.000
_cell.length_b   1.000
_cell.length_c   1.000
_cell.angle_alpha   90.00
_cell.angle_beta   90.00
_cell.angle_gamma   90.00
#
_symmetry.space_group_name_H-M   'P 1'
#
loop_
_entity.id
_entity.type
_entity.pdbx_description
1 polymer ?
#
loop_
_entity_poly.entity_id
_entity_poly.type
_entity_poly.pdbx_seq_one_letter_code
_entity_poly.pdbx_strand_id
1 'polypeptide(L)'
;MLALTIAKVLTALVSCATAITLLTLIPLLLKLKVRELFLKQNVLELDQEVGMMKKQKEASWHVRMLTQEIRKSLDKHTILYPTLIRNSKGVRILRPDSVLGASSSGGSAELGTVAAIRMPMLHVSNFKGGTPEFVDTSYAILVLVLPSAHDRVWSYNEMEIVEVVADQGAVALSHASVLEESQLMREKLEVQNHMLQQAKENAMMASQARNSFQKLMSHGMRRPMHSILGLLSMFQEDSMSSEQKIIVDTMVNTSNVLSTLINDVMEISAKDKGKFPLEMTAFQMHYMIKEASCLIKFYCIWLGIY
;
A
#
# COMPACT_ATOMS: atom_id res chain seq x y z
N MET A 1 -42.69 -10.18 -59.64
CA MET A 1 -41.85 -11.28 -59.14
C MET A 1 -40.49 -10.79 -58.62
N LEU A 2 -39.72 -10.03 -59.42
CA LEU A 2 -38.37 -9.55 -59.06
C LEU A 2 -38.29 -8.66 -57.80
N ALA A 3 -39.23 -7.73 -57.61
CA ALA A 3 -39.24 -6.85 -56.44
C ALA A 3 -39.49 -7.61 -55.11
N LEU A 4 -40.32 -8.66 -55.15
CA LEU A 4 -40.63 -9.46 -53.97
C LEU A 4 -39.43 -10.33 -53.54
N THR A 5 -38.67 -10.85 -54.49
CA THR A 5 -37.43 -11.59 -54.22
C THR A 5 -36.33 -10.67 -53.65
N ILE A 6 -36.19 -9.46 -54.18
CA ILE A 6 -35.22 -8.47 -53.67
C ILE A 6 -35.57 -8.04 -52.25
N ALA A 7 -36.84 -7.76 -51.96
CA ALA A 7 -37.29 -7.40 -50.62
C ALA A 7 -36.99 -8.51 -49.60
N LYS A 8 -37.27 -9.78 -49.93
CA LYS A 8 -36.97 -10.92 -49.03
C LYS A 8 -35.48 -11.07 -48.73
N VAL A 9 -34.61 -10.86 -49.73
CA VAL A 9 -33.15 -10.92 -49.54
C VAL A 9 -32.65 -9.79 -48.65
N LEU A 10 -33.17 -8.57 -48.85
CA LEU A 10 -32.85 -7.42 -48.00
C LEU A 10 -33.28 -7.64 -46.54
N THR A 11 -34.50 -8.15 -46.29
CA THR A 11 -34.96 -8.44 -44.93
C THR A 11 -34.12 -9.54 -44.27
N ALA A 12 -33.71 -10.57 -45.03
CA ALA A 12 -32.83 -11.62 -44.54
C ALA A 12 -31.43 -11.10 -44.19
N LEU A 13 -30.87 -10.19 -45.00
CA LEU A 13 -29.57 -9.56 -44.74
C LEU A 13 -29.62 -8.66 -43.49
N VAL A 14 -30.69 -7.87 -43.33
CA VAL A 14 -30.88 -7.03 -42.13
C VAL A 14 -31.01 -7.89 -40.88
N SER A 15 -31.78 -8.98 -40.93
CA SER A 15 -31.92 -9.95 -39.82
C SER A 15 -30.58 -10.63 -39.46
N CYS A 16 -29.77 -10.97 -40.46
CA CYS A 16 -28.45 -11.55 -40.25
C CYS A 16 -27.49 -10.52 -39.61
N ALA A 17 -27.49 -9.28 -40.10
CA ALA A 17 -26.67 -8.19 -39.55
C ALA A 17 -27.07 -7.84 -38.10
N THR A 18 -28.36 -7.84 -37.77
CA THR A 18 -28.82 -7.63 -36.39
C THR A 18 -28.48 -8.81 -35.48
N ALA A 19 -28.53 -10.05 -35.97
CA ALA A 19 -28.11 -11.23 -35.20
C ALA A 19 -26.60 -11.21 -34.88
N ILE A 20 -25.76 -10.83 -35.85
CA ILE A 20 -24.30 -10.73 -35.66
C ILE A 20 -23.95 -9.62 -34.68
N THR A 21 -24.63 -8.47 -34.75
CA THR A 21 -24.42 -7.36 -33.80
C THR A 21 -24.91 -7.71 -32.39
N LEU A 22 -26.02 -8.46 -32.25
CA LEU A 22 -26.47 -8.95 -30.95
C LEU A 22 -25.44 -9.89 -30.30
N LEU A 23 -24.84 -10.79 -31.09
CA LEU A 23 -23.84 -11.75 -30.61
C LEU A 23 -22.59 -11.06 -30.05
N THR A 24 -22.23 -9.89 -30.57
CA THR A 24 -21.09 -9.09 -30.11
C THR A 24 -21.45 -8.13 -28.96
N LEU A 25 -22.71 -7.70 -28.86
CA LEU A 25 -23.20 -6.81 -27.80
C LEU A 25 -23.45 -7.54 -26.47
N ILE A 26 -23.94 -8.78 -26.50
CA ILE A 26 -24.24 -9.56 -25.28
C ILE A 26 -23.01 -9.73 -24.37
N PRO A 27 -21.82 -10.13 -24.86
CA PRO A 27 -20.62 -10.23 -24.03
C PRO A 27 -20.16 -8.89 -23.44
N LEU A 28 -20.36 -7.79 -24.17
CA LEU A 28 -19.98 -6.45 -23.73
C LEU A 28 -20.89 -5.98 -22.58
N LEU A 29 -22.20 -6.18 -22.73
CA LEU A 29 -23.19 -5.88 -21.68
C LEU A 29 -22.98 -6.74 -20.44
N LEU A 30 -22.68 -8.03 -20.60
CA LEU A 30 -22.32 -8.91 -19.48
C LEU A 30 -21.07 -8.41 -18.75
N LYS A 31 -20.01 -8.03 -19.48
CA LYS A 31 -18.80 -7.46 -18.86
C LYS A 31 -19.09 -6.17 -18.09
N LEU A 32 -19.94 -5.29 -18.63
CA LEU A 32 -20.33 -4.06 -17.94
C LEU A 32 -21.17 -4.35 -16.70
N LYS A 33 -22.12 -5.29 -16.77
CA LYS A 33 -22.98 -5.67 -15.64
C LYS A 33 -22.19 -6.34 -14.51
N VAL A 34 -21.24 -7.20 -14.87
CA VAL A 34 -20.32 -7.84 -13.89
C VAL A 34 -19.44 -6.79 -13.22
N ARG A 35 -18.89 -5.84 -13.98
CA ARG A 35 -18.13 -4.71 -13.39
C ARG A 35 -18.99 -3.84 -12.49
N GLU A 36 -20.23 -3.53 -12.89
CA GLU A 36 -21.17 -2.75 -12.09
C GLU A 36 -21.49 -3.44 -10.76
N LEU A 37 -21.77 -4.74 -10.80
CA LEU A 37 -22.03 -5.57 -9.61
C LEU A 37 -20.80 -5.64 -8.69
N PHE A 38 -19.63 -5.89 -9.26
CA PHE A 38 -18.37 -5.93 -8.52
C PHE A 38 -18.06 -4.59 -7.85
N LEU A 39 -18.24 -3.47 -8.56
CA LEU A 39 -18.07 -2.13 -8.00
C LEU A 39 -19.06 -1.85 -6.87
N LYS A 40 -20.34 -2.22 -7.03
CA LYS A 40 -21.35 -2.05 -5.98
C LYS A 40 -21.03 -2.85 -4.73
N GLN A 41 -20.54 -4.08 -4.90
CA GLN A 41 -20.16 -4.92 -3.77
C GLN A 41 -18.93 -4.36 -3.03
N ASN A 42 -17.90 -3.95 -3.77
CA ASN A 42 -16.72 -3.33 -3.16
C ASN A 42 -17.07 -2.04 -2.41
N VAL A 43 -17.98 -1.22 -2.93
CA VAL A 43 -18.43 0.01 -2.24
C VAL A 43 -19.17 -0.32 -0.94
N LEU A 44 -19.96 -1.39 -0.93
CA LEU A 44 -20.71 -1.82 0.26
C LEU A 44 -19.78 -2.41 1.33
N GLU A 45 -18.78 -3.19 0.93
CA GLU A 45 -17.74 -3.70 1.84
C GLU A 45 -16.90 -2.55 2.41
N LEU A 46 -16.49 -1.59 1.57
CA LEU A 46 -15.76 -0.40 2.04
C LEU A 46 -16.59 0.43 3.03
N ASP A 47 -17.89 0.62 2.77
CA ASP A 47 -18.76 1.39 3.67
C ASP A 47 -18.93 0.69 5.02
N GLN A 48 -19.03 -0.64 5.01
CA GLN A 48 -19.08 -1.45 6.22
C GLN A 48 -17.77 -1.38 7.01
N GLU A 49 -16.61 -1.51 6.35
CA GLU A 49 -15.30 -1.36 6.98
C GLU A 49 -15.07 0.04 7.55
N VAL A 50 -15.43 1.09 6.80
CA VAL A 50 -15.35 2.48 7.27
C VAL A 50 -16.27 2.73 8.46
N GLY A 51 -17.46 2.13 8.47
CA GLY A 51 -18.38 2.18 9.61
C GLY A 51 -17.80 1.52 10.86
N MET A 52 -17.14 0.37 10.71
CA MET A 52 -16.45 -0.34 11.81
C MET A 52 -15.26 0.47 12.33
N MET A 53 -14.42 1.02 11.44
CA MET A 53 -13.31 1.90 11.81
C MET A 53 -13.79 3.16 12.54
N LYS A 54 -14.91 3.75 12.13
CA LYS A 54 -15.46 4.95 12.77
C LYS A 54 -15.94 4.66 14.19
N LYS A 55 -16.64 3.55 14.40
CA LYS A 55 -17.07 3.08 15.74
C LYS A 55 -15.87 2.78 16.65
N GLN A 56 -14.84 2.13 16.12
CA GLN A 56 -13.62 1.83 16.87
C GLN A 56 -12.84 3.10 17.23
N LYS A 57 -12.77 4.06 16.31
CA LYS A 57 -12.14 5.37 16.55
C LYS A 57 -12.90 6.19 17.60
N GLU A 58 -14.23 6.17 17.58
CA GLU A 58 -15.06 6.78 18.62
C GLU A 58 -14.80 6.10 19.97
N ALA A 59 -14.87 4.77 20.06
CA ALA A 59 -14.58 4.06 21.32
C ALA A 59 -13.19 4.38 21.86
N SER A 60 -12.16 4.38 21.01
CA SER A 60 -10.78 4.74 21.39
C SER A 60 -10.67 6.21 21.82
N TRP A 61 -11.38 7.12 21.15
CA TRP A 61 -11.44 8.53 21.53
C TRP A 61 -12.09 8.73 22.90
N HIS A 62 -13.20 8.02 23.18
CA HIS A 62 -13.87 8.06 24.48
C HIS A 62 -12.97 7.52 25.60
N VAL A 63 -12.28 6.40 25.38
CA VAL A 63 -11.31 5.83 26.34
C VAL A 63 -10.17 6.81 26.61
N ARG A 64 -9.58 7.41 25.56
CA ARG A 64 -8.52 8.41 25.70
C ARG A 64 -8.99 9.67 26.42
N MET A 65 -10.20 10.15 26.12
CA MET A 65 -10.79 11.32 26.75
C MET A 65 -11.03 11.06 28.24
N LEU A 66 -11.63 9.92 28.61
CA LEU A 66 -11.80 9.51 30.01
C LEU A 66 -10.45 9.36 30.73
N THR A 67 -9.47 8.72 30.09
CA THR A 67 -8.11 8.55 30.65
C THR A 67 -7.43 9.91 30.87
N GLN A 68 -7.62 10.85 29.95
CA GLN A 68 -7.05 12.18 30.03
C GLN A 68 -7.77 13.07 31.05
N GLU A 69 -9.08 12.91 31.22
CA GLU A 69 -9.87 13.60 32.25
C GLU A 69 -9.47 13.11 33.65
N ILE A 70 -9.30 11.80 33.83
CA ILE A 70 -8.75 11.21 35.06
C ILE A 70 -7.34 11.75 35.34
N ARG A 71 -6.49 11.86 34.31
CA ARG A 71 -5.13 12.41 34.44
C ARG A 71 -5.14 13.91 34.81
N LYS A 72 -6.06 14.70 34.24
CA LYS A 72 -6.23 16.13 34.54
C LYS A 72 -6.77 16.38 35.93
N SER A 73 -7.70 15.55 36.40
CA SER A 73 -8.22 15.57 37.77
C SER A 73 -7.13 15.29 38.81
N LEU A 74 -5.97 14.78 38.39
CA LEU A 74 -4.87 14.37 39.25
C LEU A 74 -3.74 15.41 39.40
N ASP A 75 -3.93 16.67 38.95
CA ASP A 75 -2.79 17.56 38.73
C ASP A 75 -2.41 18.54 39.89
N LYS A 76 -1.09 18.66 40.01
CA LYS A 76 -0.23 19.71 40.60
C LYS A 76 -0.04 19.85 42.12
N HIS A 77 -1.07 19.82 42.98
CA HIS A 77 -0.83 19.85 44.45
C HIS A 77 -0.65 18.45 45.09
N THR A 78 -0.96 17.41 44.33
CA THR A 78 -0.85 15.99 44.71
C THR A 78 0.54 15.40 44.39
N ILE A 79 1.57 16.22 44.15
CA ILE A 79 2.91 15.75 43.71
C ILE A 79 3.84 15.40 44.89
N LEU A 80 3.57 15.90 46.10
CA LEU A 80 4.42 15.63 47.27
C LEU A 80 4.21 14.21 47.86
N TYR A 81 2.98 13.69 47.84
CA TYR A 81 2.64 12.35 48.35
C TYR A 81 3.13 11.15 47.51
N PRO A 82 3.06 11.16 46.15
CA PRO A 82 3.59 10.06 45.37
C PRO A 82 5.09 9.89 45.56
N THR A 83 5.85 10.92 45.96
CA THR A 83 7.29 10.80 46.22
C THR A 83 7.60 9.92 47.45
N LEU A 84 6.76 9.96 48.49
CA LEU A 84 6.89 9.11 49.68
C LEU A 84 6.55 7.64 49.39
N ILE A 85 5.56 7.39 48.53
CA ILE A 85 5.13 6.05 48.11
C ILE A 85 6.04 5.49 46.99
N ARG A 86 6.62 6.38 46.16
CA ARG A 86 7.52 6.01 45.05
C ARG A 86 8.77 5.29 45.54
N ASN A 87 9.28 5.65 46.70
CA ASN A 87 10.51 5.06 47.26
C ASN A 87 10.27 3.97 48.32
N SER A 88 9.01 3.68 48.68
CA SER A 88 8.69 2.65 49.68
C SER A 88 8.45 1.27 49.06
N LYS A 89 8.98 0.24 49.71
CA LYS A 89 8.55 -1.16 49.51
C LYS A 89 7.45 -1.47 50.53
N GLY A 90 6.31 -1.97 50.07
CA GLY A 90 5.18 -2.39 50.92
C GLY A 90 4.08 -1.33 51.13
N VAL A 91 3.04 -1.73 51.89
CA VAL A 91 1.85 -0.92 52.17
C VAL A 91 2.17 0.25 53.10
N ARG A 92 1.63 1.43 52.78
CA ARG A 92 1.74 2.65 53.56
C ARG A 92 0.38 3.07 54.08
N ILE A 93 0.30 3.28 55.40
CA ILE A 93 -0.88 3.87 56.02
C ILE A 93 -0.78 5.39 55.89
N LEU A 94 -1.79 5.98 55.27
CA LEU A 94 -1.95 7.42 55.10
C LEU A 94 -2.96 7.95 56.12
N ARG A 95 -2.86 9.24 56.41
CA ARG A 95 -3.83 9.90 57.27
C ARG A 95 -5.21 9.93 56.58
N PRO A 96 -6.32 9.89 57.35
CA PRO A 96 -7.68 9.92 56.79
C PRO A 96 -7.97 11.17 55.95
N ASP A 97 -7.35 12.31 56.28
CA ASP A 97 -7.44 13.58 55.55
C ASP A 97 -6.52 13.65 54.31
N SER A 98 -5.84 12.56 53.96
CA SER A 98 -4.94 12.52 52.81
C SER A 98 -5.71 12.72 51.50
N VAL A 99 -5.09 13.46 50.58
CA VAL A 99 -5.64 13.74 49.24
C VAL A 99 -5.98 12.44 48.50
N LEU A 100 -5.15 11.41 48.63
CA LEU A 100 -5.39 10.09 48.01
C LEU A 100 -6.62 9.40 48.59
N GLY A 101 -6.83 9.47 49.91
CA GLY A 101 -8.03 8.96 50.56
C GLY A 101 -9.29 9.71 50.13
N ALA A 102 -9.24 11.04 50.15
CA ALA A 102 -10.36 11.91 49.77
C ALA A 102 -10.78 11.76 48.30
N SER A 103 -9.81 11.60 47.38
CA SER A 103 -10.11 11.33 45.97
C SER A 103 -10.68 9.93 45.74
N SER A 104 -10.27 8.94 46.54
CA SER A 104 -10.73 7.55 46.38
C SER A 104 -12.10 7.27 47.03
N SER A 105 -12.55 8.11 47.97
CA SER A 105 -13.80 7.93 48.70
C SER A 105 -15.02 8.63 48.07
N GLY A 106 -14.84 9.31 46.93
CA GLY A 106 -15.93 10.00 46.23
C GLY A 106 -16.50 11.21 47.01
N GLY A 107 -15.73 11.82 47.91
CA GLY A 107 -16.14 13.03 48.64
C GLY A 107 -16.91 12.78 49.95
N SER A 108 -16.91 11.57 50.49
CA SER A 108 -17.48 11.29 51.83
C SER A 108 -16.66 11.98 52.92
N ALA A 109 -17.34 12.72 53.82
CA ALA A 109 -16.72 13.51 54.89
C ALA A 109 -16.16 12.69 56.06
N GLU A 110 -16.53 11.41 56.17
CA GLU A 110 -16.03 10.49 57.19
C GLU A 110 -15.13 9.44 56.52
N LEU A 111 -13.82 9.71 56.54
CA LEU A 111 -12.79 8.85 56.00
C LEU A 111 -12.18 8.01 57.13
N GLY A 112 -12.15 6.69 56.96
CA GLY A 112 -11.39 5.80 57.84
C GLY A 112 -9.91 5.74 57.46
N THR A 113 -9.16 4.86 58.12
CA THR A 113 -7.73 4.67 57.87
C THR A 113 -7.46 4.25 56.41
N VAL A 114 -6.53 4.94 55.74
CA VAL A 114 -6.23 4.74 54.30
C VAL A 114 -4.96 3.93 54.14
N ALA A 115 -4.97 2.89 53.31
CA ALA A 115 -3.80 2.14 52.89
C ALA A 115 -3.47 2.44 51.43
N ALA A 116 -2.19 2.65 51.11
CA ALA A 116 -1.72 2.86 49.75
C ALA A 116 -0.47 2.03 49.46
N ILE A 117 -0.39 1.45 48.27
CA ILE A 117 0.78 0.67 47.83
C ILE A 117 1.10 0.95 46.36
N ARG A 118 2.40 1.05 46.06
CA ARG A 118 2.91 1.21 44.70
C ARG A 118 2.88 -0.13 43.98
N MET A 119 2.29 -0.15 42.79
CA MET A 119 2.26 -1.27 41.86
C MET A 119 3.17 -0.97 40.67
N PRO A 120 4.33 -1.62 40.54
CA PRO A 120 5.20 -1.43 39.38
C PRO A 120 4.53 -2.02 38.14
N MET A 121 4.33 -1.19 37.11
CA MET A 121 3.76 -1.64 35.85
C MET A 121 4.90 -2.03 34.91
N LEU A 122 4.79 -3.20 34.29
CA LEU A 122 5.73 -3.62 33.25
C LEU A 122 5.30 -2.95 31.94
N HIS A 123 6.17 -2.12 31.38
CA HIS A 123 6.04 -1.69 30.00
C HIS A 123 6.95 -2.57 29.15
N VAL A 124 6.39 -3.27 28.16
CA VAL A 124 7.19 -3.89 27.10
C VAL A 124 7.83 -2.75 26.34
N SER A 125 9.16 -2.66 26.38
CA SER A 125 9.90 -1.58 25.74
C SER A 125 9.48 -1.45 24.28
N ASN A 126 9.32 -0.21 23.82
CA ASN A 126 9.21 0.12 22.40
C ASN A 126 10.42 -0.47 21.66
N PHE A 127 10.30 -1.68 21.12
CA PHE A 127 11.38 -2.34 20.39
C PHE A 127 11.49 -1.69 19.00
N LYS A 128 12.02 -0.46 18.96
CA LYS A 128 12.27 0.31 17.74
C LYS A 128 13.57 -0.08 17.01
N GLY A 129 14.14 -1.26 17.29
CA GLY A 129 15.26 -1.80 16.52
C GLY A 129 16.60 -1.05 16.67
N GLY A 130 16.78 -0.26 17.74
CA GLY A 130 18.05 0.41 18.02
C GLY A 130 18.01 1.14 19.36
N THR A 131 19.08 0.97 20.15
CA THR A 131 19.39 1.49 21.51
C THR A 131 18.23 1.54 22.52
N PRO A 132 18.32 0.83 23.66
CA PRO A 132 17.30 0.88 24.69
C PRO A 132 17.25 2.29 25.31
N GLU A 133 16.26 3.10 24.92
CA GLU A 133 15.90 4.27 25.71
C GLU A 133 15.35 3.78 27.05
N PHE A 134 15.87 4.33 28.16
CA PHE A 134 15.38 4.04 29.50
C PHE A 134 13.89 4.42 29.59
N VAL A 135 13.04 3.40 29.63
CA VAL A 135 11.59 3.58 29.72
C VAL A 135 11.26 4.16 31.09
N ASP A 136 10.50 5.26 31.09
CA ASP A 136 9.97 5.88 32.29
C ASP A 136 9.14 4.83 33.05
N THR A 137 9.58 4.42 34.25
CA THR A 137 8.93 3.32 34.98
C THR A 137 7.51 3.76 35.33
N SER A 138 6.53 3.28 34.58
CA SER A 138 5.12 3.51 34.88
C SER A 138 4.77 2.73 36.14
N TYR A 139 4.02 3.35 37.04
CA TYR A 139 3.53 2.71 38.25
C TYR A 139 2.09 3.10 38.48
N ALA A 140 1.29 2.15 38.96
CA ALA A 140 -0.02 2.41 39.52
C ALA A 140 0.10 2.53 41.05
N ILE A 141 -0.89 3.13 41.69
CA ILE A 141 -1.00 3.14 43.16
C ILE A 141 -2.37 2.55 43.48
N LEU A 142 -2.40 1.45 44.23
CA LEU A 142 -3.62 0.94 44.82
C LEU A 142 -3.87 1.70 46.12
N VAL A 143 -5.05 2.29 46.24
CA VAL A 143 -5.52 3.00 47.44
C VAL A 143 -6.77 2.30 47.95
N LEU A 144 -6.77 1.94 49.22
CA LEU A 144 -7.88 1.28 49.90
C LEU A 144 -8.28 2.13 51.12
N VAL A 145 -9.56 2.45 51.21
CA VAL A 145 -10.12 3.28 52.28
C VAL A 145 -11.06 2.40 53.11
N LEU A 146 -10.79 2.30 54.42
CA LEU A 146 -11.71 1.62 55.32
C LEU A 146 -12.94 2.50 55.60
N PRO A 147 -14.14 1.91 55.74
CA PRO A 147 -15.32 2.65 56.18
C PRO A 147 -15.12 3.17 57.62
N SER A 148 -15.63 4.37 57.89
CA SER A 148 -15.34 5.15 59.11
C SER A 148 -16.03 4.66 60.40
N ALA A 149 -16.29 3.36 60.52
CA ALA A 149 -16.91 2.78 61.71
C ALA A 149 -15.82 2.40 62.74
N HIS A 150 -15.79 3.17 63.84
CA HIS A 150 -15.13 2.81 65.11
C HIS A 150 -13.59 2.69 65.09
N ASP A 151 -12.87 3.74 64.65
CA ASP A 151 -11.39 3.82 64.73
C ASP A 151 -10.66 2.57 64.24
N ARG A 152 -11.21 1.90 63.22
CA ARG A 152 -10.60 0.69 62.67
C ARG A 152 -9.29 1.03 61.97
N VAL A 153 -8.23 0.33 62.39
CA VAL A 153 -6.89 0.43 61.80
C VAL A 153 -6.58 -0.86 61.05
N TRP A 154 -5.81 -0.76 59.97
CA TRP A 154 -5.30 -1.90 59.23
C TRP A 154 -4.41 -2.78 60.12
N SER A 155 -4.77 -4.06 60.22
CA SER A 155 -3.94 -5.07 60.87
C SER A 155 -2.80 -5.52 59.96
N TYR A 156 -1.78 -6.14 60.55
CA TYR A 156 -0.64 -6.69 59.80
C TYR A 156 -1.08 -7.71 58.75
N ASN A 157 -1.99 -8.63 59.10
CA ASN A 157 -2.50 -9.65 58.19
C ASN A 157 -3.26 -9.03 57.00
N GLU A 158 -4.04 -7.96 57.24
CA GLU A 158 -4.72 -7.26 56.15
C GLU A 158 -3.72 -6.54 55.24
N MET A 159 -2.65 -5.95 55.80
CA MET A 159 -1.59 -5.33 55.01
C MET A 159 -0.83 -6.36 54.14
N GLU A 160 -0.57 -7.55 54.67
CA GLU A 160 0.05 -8.66 53.91
C GLU A 160 -0.86 -9.09 52.74
N ILE A 161 -2.17 -9.17 52.96
CA ILE A 161 -3.14 -9.45 51.89
C ILE A 161 -3.12 -8.34 50.83
N VAL A 162 -3.10 -7.07 51.25
CA VAL A 162 -3.05 -5.93 50.33
C VAL A 162 -1.79 -5.94 49.48
N GLU A 163 -0.65 -6.38 50.02
CA GLU A 163 0.59 -6.53 49.26
C GLU A 163 0.45 -7.61 48.17
N VAL A 164 -0.07 -8.79 48.51
CA VAL A 164 -0.32 -9.86 47.53
C VAL A 164 -1.31 -9.43 46.45
N VAL A 165 -2.39 -8.74 46.83
CA VAL A 165 -3.39 -8.23 45.88
C VAL A 165 -2.79 -7.16 44.97
N ALA A 166 -1.95 -6.28 45.49
CA ALA A 166 -1.26 -5.27 44.70
C ALA A 166 -0.31 -5.90 43.68
N ASP A 167 0.44 -6.93 44.06
CA ASP A 167 1.32 -7.66 43.13
C ASP A 167 0.51 -8.34 42.02
N GLN A 168 -0.58 -9.04 42.36
CA GLN A 168 -1.46 -9.66 41.37
C GLN A 168 -2.13 -8.64 40.46
N GLY A 169 -2.61 -7.52 41.02
CA GLY A 169 -3.16 -6.41 40.26
C GLY A 169 -2.14 -5.80 39.31
N ALA A 170 -0.87 -5.70 39.71
CA ALA A 170 0.19 -5.12 38.89
C ALA A 170 0.46 -6.01 37.67
N VAL A 171 0.49 -7.32 37.87
CA VAL A 171 0.60 -8.31 36.79
C VAL A 171 -0.61 -8.23 35.85
N ALA A 172 -1.82 -8.22 36.39
CA ALA A 172 -3.05 -8.18 35.59
C ALA A 172 -3.16 -6.91 34.74
N LEU A 173 -2.90 -5.75 35.33
CA LEU A 173 -2.90 -4.46 34.62
C LEU A 173 -1.80 -4.41 33.56
N SER A 174 -0.60 -4.93 33.86
CA SER A 174 0.50 -4.98 32.89
C SER A 174 0.17 -5.90 31.71
N HIS A 175 -0.50 -7.03 31.97
CA HIS A 175 -0.95 -7.92 30.90
C HIS A 175 -2.03 -7.26 30.04
N ALA A 176 -2.97 -6.55 30.66
CA ALA A 176 -4.02 -5.83 29.94
C ALA A 176 -3.45 -4.75 29.02
N SER A 177 -2.47 -3.96 29.48
CA SER A 177 -1.84 -2.92 28.65
C SER A 177 -1.06 -3.52 27.47
N VAL A 178 -0.32 -4.61 27.68
CA VAL A 178 0.41 -5.31 26.62
C VAL A 178 -0.54 -5.91 25.58
N LEU A 179 -1.66 -6.48 26.01
CA LEU A 179 -2.68 -6.99 25.10
C LEU A 179 -3.30 -5.89 24.24
N GLU A 180 -3.63 -4.74 24.83
CA GLU A 180 -4.16 -3.59 24.11
C GLU A 180 -3.16 -3.07 23.06
N GLU A 181 -1.89 -2.91 23.46
CA GLU A 181 -0.82 -2.50 22.55
C GLU A 181 -0.64 -3.52 21.40
N SER A 182 -0.65 -4.81 21.71
CA SER A 182 -0.55 -5.86 20.70
C SER A 182 -1.74 -5.83 19.72
N GLN A 183 -2.96 -5.54 20.17
CA GLN A 183 -4.12 -5.46 19.30
C GLN A 183 -4.02 -4.27 18.35
N LEU A 184 -3.67 -3.10 18.88
CA LEU A 184 -3.47 -1.89 18.07
C LEU A 184 -2.35 -2.08 17.03
N MET A 185 -1.27 -2.75 17.41
CA MET A 185 -0.18 -3.05 16.48
C MET A 185 -0.63 -4.01 15.37
N ARG A 186 -1.44 -5.03 15.69
CA ARG A 186 -1.99 -5.97 14.69
C ARG A 186 -2.88 -5.26 13.67
N GLU A 187 -3.80 -4.42 14.13
CA GLU A 187 -4.68 -3.64 13.26
C GLU A 187 -3.88 -2.72 12.33
N LYS A 188 -2.88 -2.03 12.88
CA LYS A 188 -2.00 -1.17 12.08
C LYS A 188 -1.24 -1.96 11.01
N LEU A 189 -0.73 -3.14 11.36
CA LEU A 189 -0.03 -4.03 10.43
C LEU A 189 -0.97 -4.56 9.34
N GLU A 190 -2.23 -4.86 9.68
CA GLU A 190 -3.23 -5.31 8.72
C GLU A 190 -3.54 -4.23 7.68
N VAL A 191 -3.79 -3.00 8.13
CA VAL A 191 -4.00 -1.85 7.23
C VAL A 191 -2.78 -1.63 6.34
N GLN A 192 -1.56 -1.68 6.90
CA GLN A 192 -0.33 -1.52 6.12
C GLN A 192 -0.14 -2.62 5.07
N ASN A 193 -0.41 -3.89 5.44
CA ASN A 193 -0.35 -5.00 4.51
C ASN A 193 -1.36 -4.86 3.38
N HIS A 194 -2.59 -4.42 3.67
CA HIS A 194 -3.61 -4.18 2.65
C HIS A 194 -3.16 -3.10 1.65
N MET A 195 -2.66 -1.96 2.16
CA MET A 195 -2.14 -0.87 1.31
C MET A 195 -0.94 -1.33 0.46
N LEU A 196 -0.04 -2.13 1.04
CA LEU A 196 1.12 -2.66 0.33
C LEU A 196 0.71 -3.66 -0.76
N GLN A 197 -0.27 -4.52 -0.47
CA GLN A 197 -0.81 -5.45 -1.45
C GLN A 197 -1.48 -4.72 -2.61
N GLN A 198 -2.28 -3.70 -2.33
CA GLN A 198 -2.91 -2.87 -3.36
C GLN A 198 -1.86 -2.13 -4.23
N ALA A 199 -0.84 -1.56 -3.60
CA ALA A 199 0.26 -0.90 -4.32
C ALA A 199 1.02 -1.88 -5.23
N LYS A 200 1.27 -3.11 -4.75
CA LYS A 200 1.88 -4.19 -5.53
C LYS A 200 1.02 -4.59 -6.73
N GLU A 201 -0.28 -4.74 -6.55
CA GLU A 201 -1.21 -5.07 -7.63
C GLU A 201 -1.25 -3.97 -8.70
N ASN A 202 -1.30 -2.70 -8.28
CA ASN A 202 -1.24 -1.56 -9.20
C ASN A 202 0.07 -1.53 -9.99
N ALA A 203 1.21 -1.74 -9.32
CA ALA A 203 2.51 -1.82 -9.98
C ALA A 203 2.58 -2.98 -10.97
N MET A 204 2.02 -4.14 -10.62
CA MET A 204 1.97 -5.32 -11.49
C MET A 204 1.09 -5.07 -12.72
N MET A 205 -0.09 -4.45 -12.55
CA MET A 205 -0.96 -4.06 -13.67
C MET A 205 -0.27 -3.06 -14.60
N ALA A 206 0.40 -2.05 -14.05
CA ALA A 206 1.16 -1.08 -14.84
C ALA A 206 2.31 -1.74 -15.62
N SER A 207 3.05 -2.65 -14.98
CA SER A 207 4.11 -3.44 -15.64
C SER A 207 3.56 -4.32 -16.75
N GLN A 208 2.43 -5.01 -16.52
CA GLN A 208 1.78 -5.83 -17.53
C GLN A 208 1.28 -4.98 -18.72
N ALA A 209 0.70 -3.81 -18.46
CA ALA A 209 0.27 -2.89 -19.49
C ALA A 209 1.44 -2.38 -20.34
N ARG A 210 2.55 -1.98 -19.69
CA ARG A 210 3.81 -1.60 -20.36
C ARG A 210 4.32 -2.73 -21.26
N ASN A 211 4.44 -3.95 -20.72
CA ASN A 211 4.92 -5.11 -21.48
C ASN A 211 3.99 -5.45 -22.66
N SER A 212 2.68 -5.34 -22.48
CA SER A 212 1.69 -5.61 -23.53
C SER A 212 1.76 -4.56 -24.63
N PHE A 213 1.84 -3.28 -24.28
CA PHE A 213 2.04 -2.19 -25.22
C PHE A 213 3.33 -2.38 -26.03
N GLN A 214 4.41 -2.76 -25.36
CA GLN A 214 5.69 -3.00 -25.99
C GLN A 214 5.63 -4.16 -27.00
N LYS A 215 5.01 -5.28 -26.65
CA LYS A 215 4.78 -6.39 -27.60
C LYS A 215 3.94 -5.94 -28.81
N LEU A 216 2.87 -5.19 -28.56
CA LEU A 216 2.01 -4.68 -29.62
C LEU A 216 2.76 -3.74 -30.56
N MET A 217 3.55 -2.81 -30.04
CA MET A 217 4.34 -1.88 -30.85
C MET A 217 5.43 -2.62 -31.63
N SER A 218 6.11 -3.61 -31.05
CA SER A 218 7.16 -4.36 -31.75
C SER A 218 6.59 -5.09 -32.98
N HIS A 219 5.52 -5.87 -32.79
CA HIS A 219 4.87 -6.56 -33.91
C HIS A 219 4.14 -5.59 -34.87
N GLY A 220 3.64 -4.48 -34.34
CA GLY A 220 2.93 -3.44 -35.07
C GLY A 220 3.83 -2.65 -36.01
N MET A 221 5.06 -2.35 -35.59
CA MET A 221 6.05 -1.63 -36.41
C MET A 221 6.81 -2.57 -37.35
N ARG A 222 7.02 -3.83 -36.97
CA ARG A 222 7.70 -4.83 -37.83
C ARG A 222 6.92 -5.12 -39.12
N ARG A 223 5.57 -5.16 -39.07
CA ARG A 223 4.70 -5.44 -40.23
C ARG A 223 4.83 -4.43 -41.38
N PRO A 224 4.64 -3.11 -41.17
CA PRO A 224 4.79 -2.12 -42.23
C PRO A 224 6.23 -2.05 -42.75
N MET A 225 7.23 -2.26 -41.88
CA MET A 225 8.63 -2.35 -42.31
C MET A 225 8.88 -3.51 -43.29
N HIS A 226 8.37 -4.71 -42.98
CA HIS A 226 8.47 -5.84 -43.92
C HIS A 226 7.67 -5.61 -45.21
N SER A 227 6.51 -4.95 -45.14
CA SER A 227 5.75 -4.58 -46.34
C SER A 227 6.53 -3.61 -47.24
N ILE A 228 7.16 -2.58 -46.68
CA ILE A 228 8.01 -1.64 -47.42
C ILE A 228 9.20 -2.38 -48.05
N LEU A 229 9.88 -3.24 -47.28
CA LEU A 229 11.02 -4.01 -47.78
C LEU A 229 10.62 -4.97 -48.91
N GLY A 230 9.46 -5.62 -48.79
CA GLY A 230 8.89 -6.48 -49.82
C GLY A 230 8.57 -5.71 -51.11
N LEU A 231 7.92 -4.56 -51.00
CA LEU A 231 7.63 -3.69 -52.16
C LEU A 231 8.92 -3.23 -52.84
N LEU A 232 9.93 -2.84 -52.07
CA LEU A 232 11.23 -2.42 -52.61
C LEU A 232 11.96 -3.58 -53.32
N SER A 233 11.85 -4.81 -52.81
CA SER A 233 12.46 -5.98 -53.45
C SER A 233 11.85 -6.29 -54.83
N MET A 234 10.56 -6.00 -55.04
CA MET A 234 9.91 -6.17 -56.35
C MET A 234 10.43 -5.16 -57.39
N PHE A 235 10.86 -3.97 -56.97
CA PHE A 235 11.48 -3.00 -57.89
C PHE A 235 12.88 -3.43 -58.36
N GLN A 236 13.55 -4.36 -57.65
CA GLN A 236 14.88 -4.85 -58.07
C GLN A 236 14.83 -5.86 -59.22
N GLU A 237 13.68 -6.43 -59.55
CA GLU A 237 13.51 -7.42 -60.63
C GLU A 237 13.25 -6.78 -62.02
N ASP A 238 12.86 -5.50 -62.07
CA ASP A 238 12.59 -4.79 -63.32
C ASP A 238 13.84 -4.14 -63.95
N SER A 239 13.80 -3.88 -65.26
CA SER A 239 14.87 -3.20 -66.01
C SER A 239 14.99 -1.71 -65.60
N MET A 240 15.65 -1.44 -64.48
CA MET A 240 15.83 -0.09 -63.94
C MET A 240 17.04 0.65 -64.53
N SER A 241 16.94 1.99 -64.61
CA SER A 241 18.11 2.85 -64.91
C SER A 241 19.13 2.83 -63.77
N SER A 242 20.37 3.21 -64.05
CA SER A 242 21.45 3.24 -63.04
C SER A 242 21.13 4.15 -61.84
N GLU A 243 20.45 5.27 -62.07
CA GLU A 243 20.02 6.19 -61.01
C GLU A 243 18.87 5.62 -60.17
N GLN A 244 17.87 4.99 -60.82
CA GLN A 244 16.75 4.35 -60.12
C GLN A 244 17.25 3.19 -59.24
N LYS A 245 18.23 2.42 -59.72
CA LYS A 245 18.83 1.33 -58.97
C LYS A 245 19.53 1.83 -57.70
N ILE A 246 20.26 2.95 -57.77
CA ILE A 246 20.90 3.57 -56.60
C ILE A 246 19.85 4.03 -55.58
N ILE A 247 18.73 4.63 -56.03
CA ILE A 247 17.65 5.09 -55.15
C ILE A 247 16.99 3.90 -54.43
N VAL A 248 16.66 2.82 -55.17
CA VAL A 248 16.04 1.62 -54.59
C VAL A 248 16.97 0.92 -53.61
N ASP A 249 18.26 0.74 -53.93
CA ASP A 249 19.26 0.16 -53.02
C ASP A 249 19.35 0.97 -51.72
N THR A 250 19.33 2.31 -51.85
CA THR A 250 19.37 3.20 -50.69
C THR A 250 18.09 3.09 -49.86
N MET A 251 16.91 3.03 -50.48
CA MET A 251 15.65 2.82 -49.76
C MET A 251 15.62 1.49 -49.00
N VAL A 252 16.15 0.41 -49.60
CA VAL A 252 16.29 -0.90 -48.95
C VAL A 252 17.22 -0.80 -47.75
N ASN A 253 18.40 -0.20 -47.91
CA ASN A 253 19.35 -0.03 -46.81
C ASN A 253 18.80 0.82 -45.67
N THR A 254 18.17 1.95 -45.98
CA THR A 254 17.54 2.81 -44.96
C THR A 254 16.41 2.09 -44.23
N SER A 255 15.65 1.25 -44.93
CA SER A 255 14.59 0.43 -44.32
C SER A 255 15.17 -0.64 -43.40
N ASN A 256 16.27 -1.30 -43.78
CA ASN A 256 16.94 -2.27 -42.92
C ASN A 256 17.51 -1.62 -41.64
N VAL A 257 18.13 -0.44 -41.78
CA VAL A 257 18.62 0.35 -40.64
C VAL A 257 17.47 0.73 -39.70
N LEU A 258 16.36 1.24 -40.24
CA LEU A 258 15.19 1.61 -39.44
C LEU A 258 14.56 0.40 -38.73
N SER A 259 14.49 -0.75 -39.40
CA SER A 259 13.97 -1.99 -38.81
C SER A 259 14.83 -2.45 -37.62
N THR A 260 16.15 -2.32 -37.76
CA THR A 260 17.12 -2.64 -36.69
C THR A 260 16.97 -1.68 -35.52
N LEU A 261 16.93 -0.37 -35.77
CA LEU A 261 16.71 0.66 -34.75
C LEU A 261 15.39 0.48 -33.99
N ILE A 262 14.31 0.12 -34.69
CA ILE A 262 13.02 -0.18 -34.06
C ILE A 262 13.15 -1.41 -33.15
N ASN A 263 13.83 -2.48 -33.58
CA ASN A 263 14.07 -3.63 -32.70
C ASN A 263 14.92 -3.25 -31.48
N ASP A 264 15.98 -2.47 -31.66
CA ASP A 264 16.93 -2.12 -30.60
C ASP A 264 16.27 -1.26 -29.51
N VAL A 265 15.55 -0.19 -29.89
CA VAL A 265 14.79 0.65 -28.94
C VAL A 265 13.76 -0.20 -28.18
N MET A 266 13.17 -1.18 -28.85
CA MET A 266 12.21 -2.08 -28.25
C MET A 266 12.86 -3.13 -27.34
N GLU A 267 14.07 -3.62 -27.61
CA GLU A 267 14.80 -4.51 -26.69
C GLU A 267 15.32 -3.77 -25.45
N ILE A 268 15.79 -2.53 -25.60
CA ILE A 268 16.27 -1.67 -24.51
C ILE A 268 15.16 -1.44 -23.47
N SER A 269 13.94 -1.19 -23.94
CA SER A 269 12.75 -1.05 -23.09
C SER A 269 12.38 -2.35 -22.34
N ALA A 270 12.75 -3.54 -22.87
CA ALA A 270 12.44 -4.84 -22.27
C ALA A 270 13.43 -5.23 -21.16
N LYS A 271 14.71 -4.87 -21.33
CA LYS A 271 15.79 -5.17 -20.39
C LYS A 271 16.11 -3.94 -19.55
N ASP A 272 15.27 -3.65 -18.58
CA ASP A 272 15.45 -2.58 -17.57
C ASP A 272 16.59 -2.88 -16.56
N LYS A 273 17.66 -3.56 -17.01
CA LYS A 273 18.78 -4.04 -16.18
C LYS A 273 20.14 -3.58 -16.70
N GLY A 274 20.27 -2.35 -17.22
CA GLY A 274 21.55 -1.64 -17.42
C GLY A 274 22.70 -2.39 -18.11
N LYS A 275 22.42 -3.51 -18.79
CA LYS A 275 23.41 -4.40 -19.41
C LYS A 275 23.06 -4.48 -20.88
N PHE A 276 23.87 -3.79 -21.68
CA PHE A 276 23.90 -3.92 -23.13
C PHE A 276 24.82 -5.10 -23.45
N PRO A 277 24.29 -6.28 -23.80
CA PRO A 277 25.15 -7.35 -24.29
C PRO A 277 25.76 -6.90 -25.61
N LEU A 278 27.08 -6.70 -25.63
CA LEU A 278 27.82 -6.47 -26.87
C LEU A 278 27.91 -7.79 -27.63
N GLU A 279 27.37 -7.82 -28.84
CA GLU A 279 27.50 -8.97 -29.74
C GLU A 279 28.74 -8.77 -30.63
N MET A 280 29.75 -9.61 -30.44
CA MET A 280 31.02 -9.53 -31.20
C MET A 280 30.93 -10.45 -32.41
N THR A 281 30.80 -9.88 -33.60
CA THR A 281 30.73 -10.61 -34.87
C THR A 281 31.82 -10.13 -35.83
N ALA A 282 32.27 -11.02 -36.74
CA ALA A 282 33.22 -10.65 -37.79
C ALA A 282 32.50 -9.81 -38.86
N PHE A 283 33.07 -8.65 -39.20
CA PHE A 283 32.49 -7.75 -40.21
C PHE A 283 33.55 -7.23 -41.19
N GLN A 284 33.12 -6.85 -42.40
CA GLN A 284 33.99 -6.25 -43.40
C GLN A 284 34.02 -4.72 -43.24
N MET A 285 35.11 -4.20 -42.70
CA MET A 285 35.25 -2.77 -42.42
C MET A 285 35.11 -1.88 -43.66
N HIS A 286 35.67 -2.31 -44.80
CA HIS A 286 35.59 -1.54 -46.05
C HIS A 286 34.15 -1.40 -46.56
N TYR A 287 33.36 -2.47 -46.41
CA TYR A 287 31.94 -2.48 -46.76
C TYR A 287 31.14 -1.53 -45.85
N MET A 288 31.32 -1.62 -44.53
CA MET A 288 30.66 -0.74 -43.55
C MET A 288 30.95 0.75 -43.79
N ILE A 289 32.21 1.12 -44.07
CA ILE A 289 32.58 2.51 -44.34
C ILE A 289 31.92 3.01 -45.64
N LYS A 290 31.90 2.18 -46.68
CA LYS A 290 31.23 2.51 -47.95
C LYS A 290 29.73 2.72 -47.76
N GLU A 291 29.10 1.85 -46.98
CA GLU A 291 27.68 1.92 -46.67
C GLU A 291 27.32 3.18 -45.88
N ALA A 292 28.10 3.50 -44.84
CA ALA A 292 27.95 4.73 -44.06
C ALA A 292 28.15 5.99 -44.93
N SER A 293 29.17 5.99 -45.80
CA SER A 293 29.42 7.09 -46.73
C SER A 293 28.26 7.30 -47.72
N CYS A 294 27.65 6.23 -48.20
CA CYS A 294 26.50 6.30 -49.11
C CYS A 294 25.27 6.93 -48.42
N LEU A 295 24.97 6.48 -47.19
CA LEU A 295 23.87 7.03 -46.38
C LEU A 295 24.06 8.52 -46.08
N ILE A 296 25.27 8.91 -45.66
CA ILE A 296 25.59 10.33 -45.39
C ILE A 296 25.45 11.16 -46.65
N LYS A 297 25.92 10.67 -47.80
CA LYS A 297 25.81 11.38 -49.07
C LYS A 297 24.35 11.64 -49.44
N PHE A 298 23.47 10.65 -49.25
CA PHE A 298 22.03 10.83 -49.48
C PHE A 298 21.39 11.85 -48.53
N TYR A 299 21.79 11.84 -47.26
CA TYR A 299 21.30 12.80 -46.27
C TYR A 299 21.76 14.24 -46.59
N CYS A 300 23.01 14.41 -47.02
CA CYS A 300 23.55 15.69 -47.48
C CYS A 300 22.80 16.19 -48.71
N ILE A 301 22.53 15.33 -49.70
CA ILE A 301 21.73 15.67 -50.89
C ILE A 301 20.32 16.11 -50.49
N TRP A 302 19.68 15.42 -49.55
CA TRP A 302 18.35 15.78 -49.05
C TRP A 302 18.35 17.14 -48.32
N LEU A 303 19.40 17.44 -47.58
CA LEU A 303 19.59 18.75 -46.92
C LEU A 303 20.06 19.86 -47.87
N GLY A 304 20.38 19.54 -49.13
CA GLY A 304 20.92 20.50 -50.10
C GLY A 304 22.38 20.89 -49.83
N ILE A 305 23.13 20.07 -49.10
CA ILE A 305 24.56 20.26 -48.80
C ILE A 305 25.34 19.44 -49.82
N TYR A 306 26.12 20.13 -50.67
CA TYR A 306 26.95 19.53 -51.73
C TYR A 306 28.36 19.23 -51.25
#